data_AF-A0A812MPV0-F1
#
_entry.id   AF-A0A812MPV0-F1
#
_cell.length_a   1.000
_cell.length_b   1.000
_cell.length_c   1.000
_cell.angle_alpha   90.00
_cell.angle_beta   90.00
_cell.angle_gamma   90.00
#
_symmetry.space_group_name_H-M   'P 1'
#
loop_
_entity.id
_entity.type
_entity.pdbx_description
1 polymer ?
#
loop_
_entity_poly.entity_id
_entity_poly.type
_entity_poly.pdbx_seq_one_letter_code
_entity_poly.pdbx_strand_id
1 'polypeptide(L)'
;MAPQGLATIGLPCSSFVYMNSATSQRTLEEPFGREDLEYVRQANTLAARVCLLILLITVRQCYFLLEQPMSSKMGSYAYGTLYLGIDHVEKHGHKMKQRLEQ
;
A
#
# COMPACT_ATOMS: atom_id res chain seq x y z
N MET A 1 -19.65 -13.82 0.11
CA MET A 1 -20.10 -12.47 -0.23
C MET A 1 -19.14 -11.96 -1.27
N ALA A 2 -19.61 -11.69 -2.48
CA ALA A 2 -18.75 -11.12 -3.52
C ALA A 2 -18.41 -9.67 -3.12
N PRO A 3 -17.19 -9.20 -3.37
CA PRO A 3 -16.82 -7.83 -3.08
C PRO A 3 -17.68 -6.87 -3.89
N GLN A 4 -18.10 -5.81 -3.23
CA GLN A 4 -19.17 -4.93 -3.73
C GLN A 4 -18.65 -3.79 -4.60
N GLY A 5 -17.33 -3.71 -4.83
CA GLY A 5 -16.71 -2.68 -5.65
C GLY A 5 -15.20 -2.88 -5.83
N LEU A 6 -14.64 -2.14 -6.77
CA LEU A 6 -13.21 -2.07 -7.07
C LEU A 6 -12.75 -0.61 -6.99
N ALA A 7 -11.71 -0.34 -6.20
CA ALA A 7 -11.07 0.95 -6.11
C ALA A 7 -9.70 0.92 -6.81
N THR A 8 -9.49 1.78 -7.80
CA THR A 8 -8.18 1.97 -8.42
C THR A 8 -7.52 3.23 -7.86
N ILE A 9 -6.28 3.10 -7.42
CA ILE A 9 -5.54 4.15 -6.72
C ILE A 9 -4.23 4.39 -7.45
N GLY A 10 -3.96 5.64 -7.82
CA GLY A 10 -2.68 6.08 -8.36
C GLY A 10 -2.00 7.04 -7.39
N LEU A 11 -1.03 6.53 -6.62
CA LEU A 11 -0.21 7.40 -5.75
C LEU A 11 0.99 7.92 -6.56
N PRO A 12 1.26 9.24 -6.56
CA PRO A 12 2.44 9.79 -7.21
C PRO A 12 3.73 9.10 -6.74
N CYS A 13 4.41 8.43 -7.67
CA CYS A 13 5.56 7.57 -7.36
C CYS A 13 6.90 8.31 -7.36
N SER A 14 6.95 9.58 -7.80
CA SER A 14 8.18 10.34 -8.04
C SER A 14 9.09 10.46 -6.82
N SER A 15 8.53 10.47 -5.61
CA SER A 15 9.32 10.48 -4.36
C SER A 15 9.74 9.09 -3.88
N PHE A 16 9.17 8.01 -4.43
CA PHE A 16 9.34 6.63 -3.97
C PHE A 16 10.17 5.77 -4.93
N VAL A 17 10.43 6.25 -6.14
CA VAL A 17 11.25 5.54 -7.13
C VAL A 17 12.74 5.56 -6.78
N TYR A 18 13.46 4.55 -7.25
CA TYR A 18 14.92 4.44 -7.08
C TYR A 18 15.66 5.73 -7.49
N MET A 19 15.27 6.39 -8.58
CA MET A 19 15.91 7.63 -9.05
C MET A 19 15.88 8.79 -8.03
N ASN A 20 14.87 8.84 -7.15
CA ASN A 20 14.79 9.87 -6.11
C ASN A 20 15.52 9.44 -4.82
N SER A 21 16.18 8.29 -4.78
CA SER A 21 16.80 7.80 -3.55
C SER A 21 17.89 8.73 -3.02
N ALA A 22 18.66 9.37 -3.91
CA ALA A 22 19.71 10.30 -3.52
C ALA A 22 19.17 11.56 -2.82
N THR A 23 18.01 12.05 -3.25
CA THR A 23 17.40 13.29 -2.75
C THR A 23 16.43 13.03 -1.60
N SER A 24 15.53 12.07 -1.76
CA SER A 24 14.57 11.68 -0.72
C SER A 24 15.22 10.93 0.44
N GLN A 25 16.39 10.31 0.25
CA GLN A 25 17.10 9.52 1.25
C GLN A 25 16.26 8.41 1.92
N ARG A 26 15.19 7.96 1.25
CA ARG A 26 14.36 6.86 1.75
C ARG A 26 15.13 5.56 1.68
N THR A 27 15.12 4.81 2.77
CA THR A 27 15.67 3.44 2.87
C THR A 27 14.59 2.48 3.37
N LEU A 28 14.92 1.20 3.56
CA LEU A 28 13.96 0.25 4.16
C LEU A 28 13.76 0.57 5.65
N GLU A 29 14.83 1.04 6.30
CA GLU A 29 14.89 1.38 7.72
C GLU A 29 14.32 2.78 7.98
N GLU A 30 14.50 3.70 7.03
CA GLU A 30 14.01 5.08 7.08
C GLU A 30 13.05 5.35 5.89
N PRO A 31 11.80 4.86 5.96
CA PRO A 31 10.84 4.97 4.87
C PRO A 31 10.34 6.40 4.66
N PHE A 32 10.33 7.25 5.70
CA PHE A 32 9.89 8.64 5.62
C PHE A 32 10.93 9.53 4.91
N GLY A 33 12.20 9.15 4.99
CA GLY A 33 13.30 9.82 4.30
C GLY A 33 13.55 11.24 4.82
N ARG A 34 14.04 12.10 3.93
CA ARG A 34 14.46 13.46 4.22
C ARG A 34 13.26 14.43 4.28
N GLU A 35 12.59 14.49 5.43
CA GLU A 35 11.36 15.29 5.61
C GLU A 35 11.57 16.80 5.69
N ASP A 36 12.81 17.31 5.62
CA ASP A 36 13.06 18.75 5.45
C ASP A 36 12.64 19.26 4.05
N LEU A 37 12.59 18.37 3.05
CA LEU A 37 12.14 18.65 1.70
C LEU A 37 10.60 18.62 1.62
N GLU A 38 10.00 19.69 1.10
CA GLU A 38 8.53 19.81 1.03
C GLU A 38 7.87 18.69 0.23
N TYR A 39 8.42 18.34 -0.93
CA TYR A 39 7.86 17.28 -1.77
C TYR A 39 7.89 15.91 -1.08
N VAL A 40 8.85 15.67 -0.19
CA VAL A 40 8.95 14.42 0.59
C VAL A 40 7.82 14.38 1.62
N ARG A 41 7.57 15.49 2.35
CA ARG A 41 6.44 15.59 3.30
C ARG A 41 5.08 15.45 2.62
N GLN A 42 4.91 16.09 1.46
CA GLN A 42 3.68 15.97 0.68
C GLN A 42 3.46 14.52 0.22
N ALA A 43 4.50 13.85 -0.26
CA ALA A 43 4.45 12.45 -0.63
C ALA A 43 4.10 11.54 0.57
N ASN A 44 4.70 11.79 1.74
CA ASN A 44 4.40 11.07 3.00
C ASN A 44 2.92 11.22 3.39
N THR A 45 2.40 12.44 3.28
CA THR A 45 1.00 12.75 3.58
C THR A 45 0.04 12.02 2.64
N LEU A 46 0.32 12.00 1.34
CA LEU A 46 -0.48 11.26 0.37
C LEU A 46 -0.41 9.76 0.58
N ALA A 47 0.78 9.22 0.85
CA ALA A 47 0.98 7.81 1.19
C ALA A 47 0.13 7.41 2.40
N ALA A 48 0.17 8.20 3.49
CA ALA A 48 -0.63 7.94 4.69
C ALA A 48 -2.15 7.95 4.39
N ARG A 49 -2.63 8.90 3.57
CA ARG A 49 -4.03 8.96 3.15
C ARG A 49 -4.45 7.73 2.34
N VAL A 50 -3.59 7.26 1.43
CA VAL A 50 -3.83 6.04 0.66
C VAL A 50 -3.92 4.82 1.57
N CYS A 51 -3.05 4.71 2.58
CA CYS A 51 -3.12 3.62 3.55
C CYS A 51 -4.45 3.61 4.34
N LEU A 52 -4.92 4.78 4.77
CA LEU A 52 -6.24 4.92 5.42
C LEU A 52 -7.40 4.58 4.47
N LEU A 53 -7.30 4.98 3.20
CA LEU A 53 -8.30 4.64 2.19
C LEU A 53 -8.36 3.13 1.95
N ILE A 54 -7.21 2.46 1.88
CA ILE A 54 -7.13 1.01 1.72
C ILE A 54 -7.76 0.31 2.91
N LEU A 55 -7.45 0.72 4.15
CA LEU A 55 -8.11 0.21 5.36
C LEU A 55 -9.63 0.30 5.25
N LEU A 56 -10.15 1.45 4.83
CA LEU A 56 -11.58 1.65 4.63
C LEU A 56 -12.15 0.69 3.57
N ILE A 57 -11.49 0.57 2.41
CA ILE A 57 -11.89 -0.34 1.32
C ILE A 57 -11.94 -1.79 1.82
N THR A 58 -10.94 -2.22 2.61
CA THR A 58 -10.89 -3.55 3.21
C THR A 58 -12.05 -3.81 4.16
N VAL A 59 -12.33 -2.89 5.09
CA VAL A 59 -13.48 -3.00 6.02
C VAL A 59 -14.80 -3.06 5.25
N ARG A 60 -14.88 -2.39 4.10
CA ARG A 60 -16.06 -2.39 3.22
C ARG A 60 -16.19 -3.62 2.33
N GLN A 61 -15.27 -4.58 2.41
CA GLN A 61 -15.24 -5.79 1.59
C GLN A 61 -15.22 -5.45 0.08
N CYS A 62 -14.40 -4.47 -0.28
CA CYS A 62 -14.16 -4.07 -1.67
C CYS A 62 -12.72 -4.44 -2.07
N TYR A 63 -12.51 -4.66 -3.36
CA TYR A 63 -11.16 -4.83 -3.91
C TYR A 63 -10.49 -3.48 -4.12
N PHE A 64 -9.15 -3.47 -4.11
CA PHE A 64 -8.37 -2.32 -4.55
C PHE A 64 -7.19 -2.73 -5.43
N LEU A 65 -6.77 -1.81 -6.28
CA LEU A 65 -5.54 -1.88 -7.05
C LEU A 65 -4.79 -0.57 -6.83
N LEU A 66 -3.56 -0.65 -6.33
CA LEU A 66 -2.65 0.50 -6.29
C LEU A 66 -1.59 0.31 -7.34
N GLU A 67 -1.54 1.25 -8.27
CA GLU A 67 -0.53 1.30 -9.29
C GLU A 67 0.74 1.91 -8.69
N GLN A 68 1.86 1.19 -8.80
CA GLN A 68 3.21 1.63 -8.45
C GLN A 68 4.22 0.99 -9.41
N PRO A 69 5.32 1.68 -9.72
CA PRO A 69 6.42 1.07 -10.45
C PRO A 69 7.07 -0.03 -9.61
N MET A 70 7.62 -1.06 -10.27
CA MET A 70 8.23 -2.23 -9.60
C MET A 70 9.36 -1.85 -8.63
N SER A 71 10.06 -0.74 -8.88
CA SER A 71 11.15 -0.23 -8.02
C SER A 71 10.68 0.73 -6.93
N SER A 72 9.37 0.84 -6.70
CA SER A 72 8.80 1.75 -5.69
C SER A 72 9.14 1.28 -4.29
N LYS A 73 9.65 2.20 -3.48
CA LYS A 73 9.84 2.04 -2.03
C LYS A 73 8.55 2.22 -1.22
N MET A 74 7.41 2.43 -1.87
CA MET A 74 6.11 2.56 -1.20
C MET A 74 5.72 1.29 -0.41
N GLY A 75 6.17 0.11 -0.84
CA GLY A 75 5.93 -1.15 -0.11
C GLY A 75 6.63 -1.20 1.26
N SER A 76 7.68 -0.40 1.45
CA SER A 76 8.46 -0.33 2.69
C SER A 76 7.83 0.58 3.76
N TYR A 77 6.80 1.35 3.40
CA TYR A 77 6.09 2.19 4.36
C TYR A 77 5.42 1.33 5.44
N ALA A 78 5.36 1.81 6.69
CA ALA A 78 4.88 1.04 7.85
C ALA A 78 3.48 0.41 7.70
N TYR A 79 2.66 0.91 6.77
CA TYR A 79 1.33 0.36 6.46
C TYR A 79 1.32 -0.61 5.26
N GLY A 80 2.46 -0.83 4.60
CA GLY A 80 2.66 -1.82 3.54
C GLY A 80 2.50 -3.27 4.04
N THR A 81 2.62 -3.52 5.34
CA THR A 81 2.24 -4.81 5.92
C THR A 81 0.74 -5.09 5.78
N LEU A 82 -0.10 -4.06 5.69
CA LEU A 82 -1.52 -4.23 5.37
C LEU A 82 -1.72 -4.71 3.92
N TYR A 83 -0.86 -4.25 3.00
CA TYR A 83 -0.80 -4.69 1.61
C TYR A 83 -0.55 -6.20 1.50
N LEU A 84 0.45 -6.69 2.23
CA LEU A 84 0.85 -8.11 2.21
C LEU A 84 -0.04 -8.99 3.13
N GLY A 85 -0.60 -8.41 4.18
CA GLY A 85 -1.48 -9.09 5.12
C GLY A 85 -2.85 -9.44 4.53
N ILE A 86 -3.38 -8.59 3.64
CA ILE A 86 -4.68 -8.84 2.97
C ILE A 86 -4.56 -10.01 1.98
N ASP A 87 -3.45 -10.13 1.24
CA ASP A 87 -3.18 -11.30 0.40
C ASP A 87 -3.18 -12.61 1.22
N HIS A 88 -2.73 -12.55 2.48
CA HIS A 88 -2.71 -13.71 3.36
C HIS A 88 -4.11 -14.06 3.89
N VAL A 89 -4.91 -13.05 4.26
CA VAL A 89 -6.28 -13.21 4.73
C VAL A 89 -7.20 -13.73 3.62
N GLU A 90 -7.07 -13.26 2.37
CA GLU A 90 -7.84 -13.80 1.25
C GLU A 90 -7.47 -15.25 0.93
N LYS A 91 -6.17 -15.59 0.90
CA LYS A 91 -5.72 -16.96 0.66
C LYS A 91 -6.15 -17.94 1.75
N HIS A 92 -6.17 -17.52 3.02
CA HIS A 92 -6.62 -18.37 4.13
C HIS A 92 -8.14 -18.44 4.24
N GLY A 93 -8.86 -17.34 4.00
CA GLY A 93 -10.32 -17.31 3.98
C GLY A 93 -10.91 -18.21 2.89
N HIS A 94 -10.26 -18.27 1.73
CA HIS A 94 -10.70 -19.15 0.64
C HIS A 94 -10.45 -20.64 0.94
N LYS A 95 -9.29 -20.98 1.55
CA LYS A 95 -8.95 -22.34 1.97
C LYS A 95 -9.83 -22.86 3.12
N MET A 96 -10.24 -21.99 4.03
CA MET A 96 -11.13 -22.37 5.14
C MET A 96 -12.56 -22.69 4.67
N LYS A 97 -13.09 -21.95 3.69
CA LYS A 97 -14.39 -22.27 3.09
C LYS A 97 -14.38 -23.63 2.40
N GLN A 98 -13.32 -23.94 1.65
CA GLN A 98 -13.18 -25.23 0.96
C GLN A 98 -13.05 -26.43 1.90
N ARG A 99 -12.61 -26.24 3.16
CA ARG A 99 -12.54 -27.30 4.19
C ARG A 99 -13.83 -27.52 4.97
N LEU A 100 -14.74 -26.54 4.98
CA LEU A 100 -16.04 -26.64 5.66
C LEU A 100 -17.13 -27.19 4.73
N GLU A 101 -16.85 -27.27 3.43
CA GLU A 101 -17.74 -27.80 2.37
C GLU A 101 -17.33 -29.22 1.93
N GLN A 102 -16.42 -29.87 2.65
CA GLN A 102 -16.02 -31.29 2.52
C GLN A 102 -16.41 -32.06 3.77
#